data_AF-A0A661WQI1-F1
#
_entry.id   AF-A0A661WQI1-F1
#
_cell.length_a   1.000
_cell.length_b   1.000
_cell.length_c   1.000
_cell.angle_alpha   90.00
_cell.angle_beta   90.00
_cell.angle_gamma   90.00
#
_symmetry.space_group_name_H-M   'P 1'
#
loop_
_entity.id
_entity.type
_entity.pdbx_description
1 polymer ?
#
loop_
_entity_poly.entity_id
_entity_poly.type
_entity_poly.pdbx_seq_one_letter_code
_entity_poly.pdbx_strand_id
1 'polypeptide(L)' 'MSIKVRCPKNNSHNQFITVAHVVEEWVVDKKGNWITTLGSLETSVPPNKDNGWACYFCGEEAIVED' A
#
# COMPACT_ATOMS: atom_id res chain seq x y z
N MET A 1 3.09 -8.65 14.69
CA MET A 1 3.93 -7.47 14.99
C MET A 1 3.20 -6.25 14.47
N SER A 2 3.10 -5.17 15.24
CA SER A 2 2.53 -3.90 14.81
C SER A 2 3.63 -3.03 14.21
N ILE A 3 3.44 -2.59 12.97
CA ILE A 3 4.39 -1.71 12.28
C ILE A 3 4.21 -0.29 12.82
N LYS A 4 5.31 0.37 13.19
CA LYS A 4 5.32 1.78 13.56
C LYS A 4 6.08 2.57 12.51
N VAL A 5 5.47 3.66 12.05
CA VAL A 5 6.03 4.51 10.99
C VAL A 5 5.82 5.96 11.37
N ARG A 6 6.83 6.80 11.16
CA ARG A 6 6.73 8.25 11.38
C ARG A 6 7.33 9.04 10.23
N CYS A 7 6.79 10.25 10.03
CA CYS A 7 7.35 11.18 9.07
C CYS A 7 8.63 11.84 9.62
N PRO A 8 9.70 11.98 8.82
CA PRO A 8 10.92 12.65 9.27
C PRO A 8 10.76 14.17 9.41
N LYS A 9 9.81 14.80 8.70
CA LYS A 9 9.62 16.26 8.68
C LYS A 9 8.63 16.78 9.72
N ASN A 10 7.64 15.99 10.10
CA ASN A 10 6.59 16.41 11.02
C ASN A 10 5.98 15.22 11.75
N ASN A 11 6.16 15.15 13.06
CA ASN A 11 5.62 14.06 13.89
C ASN A 11 4.08 14.01 13.93
N SER A 12 3.38 15.06 13.52
CA SER A 12 1.91 15.07 13.42
C SER A 12 1.38 14.41 12.14
N HIS A 13 2.23 14.12 11.14
CA HIS A 13 1.82 13.41 9.94
C HIS A 13 1.64 11.91 10.24
N ASN A 14 0.40 11.42 10.12
CA ASN A 14 0.00 10.06 10.53
C ASN A 14 -0.59 9.19 9.41
N GLN A 15 -0.43 9.60 8.14
CA GLN A 15 -0.84 8.84 6.96
C GLN A 15 0.38 8.54 6.09
N PHE A 16 0.47 7.30 5.62
CA PHE A 16 1.62 6.79 4.90
C PHE A 16 1.19 5.96 3.69
N ILE A 17 2.01 6.00 2.64
CA ILE A 17 1.88 5.21 1.43
C ILE A 17 2.86 4.04 1.55
N THR A 18 2.37 2.83 1.24
CA THR A 18 3.20 1.62 1.14
C THR A 18 2.55 0.64 0.18
N VAL A 19 3.19 -0.51 -0.04
CA VAL A 19 2.73 -1.56 -0.96
C VAL A 19 2.04 -2.66 -0.16
N ALA A 20 0.98 -3.22 -0.74
CA ALA A 20 0.38 -4.49 -0.35
C ALA A 20 0.07 -5.28 -1.63
N HIS A 21 0.02 -6.60 -1.54
CA HIS A 21 -0.49 -7.41 -2.64
C HIS A 21 -1.95 -7.75 -2.38
N VAL A 22 -2.79 -7.51 -3.38
CA VAL A 22 -4.23 -7.77 -3.34
C VAL A 22 -4.61 -8.73 -4.45
N VAL A 23 -5.68 -9.49 -4.23
CA VAL A 23 -6.38 -10.24 -5.27
C VAL A 23 -7.53 -9.36 -5.75
N GLU A 24 -7.66 -9.22 -7.06
CA GLU A 24 -8.70 -8.40 -7.69
C GLU A 24 -9.60 -9.23 -8.60
N GLU A 25 -10.84 -8.78 -8.77
CA GLU A 25 -11.73 -9.28 -9.80
C GLU A 25 -11.64 -8.42 -11.05
N TRP A 26 -11.39 -9.06 -12.19
CA TRP A 26 -11.27 -8.39 -13.47
C TRP A 26 -12.39 -8.80 -14.40
N VAL A 27 -12.98 -7.81 -15.08
CA VAL A 27 -13.79 -8.05 -16.27
C VAL A 27 -12.83 -8.29 -17.42
N VAL A 28 -12.99 -9.45 -18.06
CA VAL A 28 -12.17 -9.86 -19.21
C VAL A 28 -13.07 -10.16 -20.40
N ASP A 29 -12.51 -10.06 -21.61
CA ASP A 29 -13.20 -10.54 -22.80
C ASP A 29 -13.19 -12.08 -22.89
N LYS A 30 -13.86 -12.63 -23.90
CA LYS A 30 -13.92 -14.09 -24.13
C LYS A 30 -12.56 -14.76 -24.40
N LYS A 31 -11.49 -14.00 -24.63
CA LYS A 31 -10.12 -14.49 -24.82
C LYS A 31 -9.28 -14.32 -23.55
N GLY A 32 -9.84 -13.75 -22.49
CA GLY A 32 -9.14 -13.47 -21.24
C GLY A 32 -8.36 -12.15 -21.24
N ASN A 33 -8.56 -11.26 -22.22
CA ASN A 33 -7.90 -9.94 -22.20
C ASN A 33 -8.57 -9.04 -21.17
N TRP A 34 -7.77 -8.30 -20.41
CA TRP A 34 -8.25 -7.34 -19.42
C TRP A 34 -9.07 -6.21 -20.05
N ILE A 35 -10.21 -5.88 -19.45
CA ILE A 35 -11.05 -4.72 -19.79
C ILE A 35 -11.07 -3.71 -18.65
N THR A 36 -11.40 -4.16 -17.42
CA THR A 36 -11.41 -3.30 -16.22
C THR A 36 -11.26 -4.16 -14.95
N THR A 37 -10.84 -3.53 -13.85
CA THR A 37 -10.92 -4.11 -12.49
C THR A 37 -12.23 -3.69 -11.82
N LEU A 38 -12.80 -4.57 -10.99
CA LEU A 38 -13.97 -4.32 -10.14
C LEU A 38 -13.57 -3.97 -8.69
N GLY A 39 -12.26 -3.99 -8.40
CA GLY A 39 -11.70 -3.71 -7.08
C GLY A 39 -11.05 -4.93 -6.42
N SER A 40 -10.44 -4.69 -5.27
CA SER A 40 -9.79 -5.73 -4.47
C SER A 40 -10.81 -6.58 -3.71
N LEU A 41 -10.71 -7.90 -3.84
CA LEU A 41 -11.45 -8.86 -3.04
C LEU A 41 -10.79 -9.08 -1.67
N GLU A 42 -9.48 -9.27 -1.68
CA GLU A 42 -8.70 -9.58 -0.49
C GLU A 42 -7.28 -9.05 -0.59
N THR A 43 -6.65 -8.85 0.56
CA THR A 43 -5.22 -8.56 0.66
C THR A 43 -4.48 -9.87 0.90
N SER A 44 -3.86 -10.42 -0.15
CA SER A 44 -3.11 -11.68 -0.08
C SER A 44 -1.78 -11.54 0.66
N VAL A 45 -1.15 -10.36 0.58
CA VAL A 45 0.03 -10.02 1.37
C VAL A 45 -0.15 -8.62 1.96
N PRO A 46 -0.32 -8.49 3.29
CA PRO A 46 -0.48 -7.18 3.93
C PRO A 46 0.81 -6.35 3.85
N PRO A 47 0.74 -5.04 4.10
CA PRO A 47 1.92 -4.21 4.26
C PRO A 47 2.93 -4.82 5.23
N ASN A 48 4.20 -4.73 4.87
CA ASN A 48 5.33 -5.23 5.65
C ASN A 48 6.24 -4.05 6.05
N LYS A 49 6.94 -4.19 7.18
CA LYS A 49 7.92 -3.20 7.65
C LYS A 49 9.09 -3.04 6.67
N ASP A 50 9.42 -4.07 5.91
CA ASP A 50 10.50 -4.10 4.92
C ASP A 50 10.08 -3.46 3.57
N ASN A 51 8.82 -3.02 3.43
CA ASN A 51 8.37 -2.29 2.26
C ASN A 51 8.93 -0.85 2.26
N GLY A 52 8.87 -0.18 1.10
CA GLY A 52 8.99 1.27 1.05
C GLY A 52 7.80 1.93 1.75
N TRP A 53 8.08 2.90 2.62
CA TRP A 53 7.08 3.74 3.27
C TRP A 53 7.36 5.20 2.96
N ALA A 54 6.35 5.94 2.53
CA ALA A 54 6.45 7.39 2.30
C ALA A 54 5.35 8.13 3.05
N CYS A 55 5.65 9.31 3.56
CA CYS A 55 4.66 10.18 4.18
C CYS A 55 3.69 10.69 3.11
N TYR A 56 2.39 10.44 3.29
CA TYR A 56 1.36 10.87 2.34
C TYR A 56 1.32 12.40 2.17
N PHE A 57 1.60 13.16 3.24
CA PHE A 57 1.48 14.62 3.23
C PHE A 57 2.66 15.35 2.58
N CYS A 58 3.89 14.84 2.74
CA CYS A 58 5.09 15.55 2.29
C CYS A 58 5.93 14.78 1.27
N GLY A 59 5.58 13.52 0.97
CA GLY A 59 6.28 12.68 0.00
C GLY A 59 7.62 12.11 0.46
N GLU A 60 8.15 12.55 1.59
CA GLU A 60 9.42 12.03 2.12
C GLU A 60 9.32 10.57 2.56
N GLU A 61 10.44 9.86 2.41
CA GLU A 61 10.60 8.51 2.93
C GLU A 61 10.38 8.50 4.45
N ALA A 62 9.50 7.62 4.90
CA ALA A 62 9.12 7.52 6.29
C ALA A 62 10.13 6.66 7.07
N ILE A 63 10.27 6.94 8.35
CA ILE A 63 11.14 6.18 9.24
C ILE A 63 10.30 5.06 9.85
N VAL A 64 10.68 3.82 9.56
CA VAL A 64 10.07 2.61 10.12
C VAL A 64 10.77 2.28 11.43
N GLU A 65 10.00 2.08 12.50
CA GLU A 65 10.49 1.75 13.84
C GLU A 65 10.20 0.28 14.15
N ASP A 66 11.18 -0.41 14.74
CA ASP A 66 11.07 -1.81 15.20
C ASP A 66 10.28 -1.95 16.52
#